data_AF-A0A4R1FFL2-F1
#
_entry.id   AF-A0A4R1FFL2-F1
#
_cell.length_a   1.000
_cell.length_b   1.000
_cell.length_c   1.000
_cell.angle_alpha   90.00
_cell.angle_beta   90.00
_cell.angle_gamma   90.00
#
_symmetry.space_group_name_H-M   'P 1'
#
loop_
_entity.id
_entity.type
_entity.pdbx_description
1 polymer ?
#
loop_
_entity_poly.entity_id
_entity_poly.type
_entity_poly.pdbx_seq_one_letter_code
_entity_poly.pdbx_strand_id
1 'polypeptide(L)'
;MLRLIIGVAAGYVLGTKAGRARYEQITAASRAVAGSPVTRKLVSVGRQKLSDKLSTQPKLEPMKPIDERTTVLVPQNQLRR
;
A
#
# COMPACT_ATOMS: atom_id res chain seq x y z
N MET A 1 -25.21 22.55 40.68
CA MET A 1 -25.51 21.65 39.53
C MET A 1 -25.35 22.35 38.18
N LEU A 2 -26.09 23.42 37.89
CA LEU A 2 -26.07 24.10 36.58
C LEU A 2 -24.67 24.54 36.09
N ARG A 3 -23.84 25.10 36.98
CA ARG A 3 -22.45 25.52 36.65
C ARG A 3 -21.57 24.36 36.18
N LEU A 4 -21.74 23.17 36.75
CA LEU A 4 -20.99 21.97 36.39
C LEU A 4 -21.37 21.49 34.98
N ILE A 5 -22.67 21.48 34.69
CA ILE A 5 -23.20 21.10 33.37
C ILE A 5 -22.67 22.06 32.30
N ILE A 6 -22.66 23.37 32.58
CA ILE A 6 -22.10 24.38 31.66
C ILE A 6 -20.61 24.15 31.43
N GLY A 7 -19.83 23.86 32.48
CA GLY A 7 -18.40 23.57 32.36
C GLY A 7 -18.12 22.33 31.50
N VAL A 8 -18.88 21.25 31.70
CA VAL A 8 -18.75 20.02 30.92
C VAL A 8 -19.13 20.25 29.45
N ALA A 9 -20.24 20.93 29.19
CA ALA A 9 -20.68 21.24 27.84
C ALA A 9 -19.68 22.14 27.10
N ALA A 10 -19.17 23.18 27.76
CA ALA A 10 -18.14 24.06 27.20
C ALA A 10 -16.84 23.30 26.92
N GLY A 11 -16.41 22.42 27.84
CA GLY A 11 -15.23 21.57 27.67
C GLY A 11 -15.37 20.62 26.49
N TYR A 12 -16.55 20.01 26.29
CA TYR A 12 -16.83 19.12 25.16
C TYR A 12 -16.82 19.88 23.82
N VAL A 13 -17.45 21.04 23.74
CA VAL A 13 -17.49 21.86 22.52
C VAL A 13 -16.10 22.40 22.16
N LEU A 14 -15.34 22.87 23.15
CA LEU A 14 -13.97 23.35 22.93
C LEU A 14 -13.02 22.21 22.56
N GLY A 15 -13.11 21.06 23.22
CA GLY A 15 -12.31 19.87 22.91
C GLY A 15 -12.59 19.33 21.51
N THR A 16 -13.85 19.28 21.09
CA THR A 16 -14.25 18.85 19.74
C THR A 16 -13.82 19.86 18.66
N LYS A 17 -13.87 21.16 18.95
CA LYS A 17 -13.48 22.22 17.99
C LYS A 17 -11.96 22.39 17.85
N ALA A 18 -11.18 22.20 18.92
CA ALA A 18 -9.73 22.44 18.93
C ALA A 18 -8.94 21.50 17.99
N GLY A 19 -9.47 20.32 17.67
CA GLY A 19 -8.80 19.36 16.79
C GLY A 19 -8.80 19.73 15.30
N ARG A 20 -9.71 20.60 14.85
CA ARG A 20 -10.00 20.77 13.42
C ARG A 20 -8.84 21.35 12.62
N ALA A 21 -8.15 22.36 13.14
CA ALA A 21 -7.04 23.01 12.41
C ALA A 21 -5.86 22.05 12.18
N ARG A 22 -5.50 21.25 13.18
CA ARG A 22 -4.43 20.25 13.06
C ARG A 22 -4.87 19.05 12.21
N TYR A 23 -6.14 18.67 12.30
CA TYR A 23 -6.72 17.62 11.47
C TYR A 23 -6.69 17.98 9.98
N GLU A 24 -7.05 19.21 9.62
CA GLU A 24 -6.98 19.72 8.25
C GLU A 24 -5.54 19.69 7.72
N GLN A 25 -4.56 20.12 8.52
CA GLN A 25 -3.14 20.06 8.13
C GLN A 25 -2.66 18.64 7.85
N ILE A 26 -2.99 17.68 8.72
CA ILE A 26 -2.62 16.27 8.55
C ILE A 26 -3.35 15.67 7.36
N THR A 27 -4.63 15.99 7.18
CA THR A 27 -5.45 15.47 6.07
C THR A 27 -4.97 16.02 4.73
N ALA A 28 -4.63 17.31 4.65
CA ALA A 28 -4.08 17.93 3.45
C ALA A 28 -2.73 17.32 3.07
N ALA A 29 -1.83 17.14 4.03
CA ALA A 29 -0.54 16.46 3.82
C ALA A 29 -0.75 15.01 3.36
N SER A 30 -1.66 14.28 4.01
CA SER A 30 -1.98 12.89 3.67
C SER A 30 -2.56 12.76 2.25
N ARG A 31 -3.45 13.67 1.85
CA ARG A 31 -4.00 13.73 0.48
C ARG A 31 -2.93 14.08 -0.55
N ALA A 32 -2.03 15.01 -0.25
CA ALA A 32 -0.93 15.36 -1.15
C ALA A 32 0.03 14.18 -1.36
N VAL A 33 0.36 13.45 -0.29
CA VAL A 33 1.19 12.24 -0.36
C VAL A 33 0.47 11.13 -1.12
N ALA A 34 -0.81 10.86 -0.83
CA ALA A 34 -1.58 9.82 -1.51
C ALA A 34 -1.84 10.13 -3.00
N GLY A 35 -2.01 11.41 -3.35
CA GLY A 35 -2.21 11.88 -4.72
C GLY A 35 -0.93 11.97 -5.55
N SER A 36 0.25 11.82 -4.94
CA SER A 36 1.52 11.94 -5.65
C SER A 36 1.75 10.79 -6.64
N PRO A 37 2.25 11.07 -7.86
CA PRO A 37 2.58 10.03 -8.84
C PRO A 37 3.67 9.08 -8.34
N VAL A 38 4.54 9.52 -7.42
CA VAL A 38 5.57 8.67 -6.80
C VAL A 38 4.93 7.62 -5.89
N THR A 39 4.00 8.02 -5.02
CA THR A 39 3.26 7.11 -4.15
C THR A 39 2.46 6.10 -4.96
N ARG A 40 1.82 6.54 -6.05
CA ARG A 40 1.06 5.65 -6.94
C ARG A 40 1.96 4.60 -7.61
N LYS A 41 3.15 4.99 -8.07
CA LYS A 41 4.17 4.06 -8.60
C LYS A 41 4.66 3.07 -7.55
N LEU A 42 4.89 3.54 -6.32
CA LEU A 42 5.28 2.67 -5.20
C LEU A 42 4.21 1.62 -4.88
N VAL A 43 2.94 2.03 -4.82
CA VAL A 43 1.82 1.11 -4.59
C VAL A 43 1.70 0.08 -5.71
N SER A 44 1.82 0.48 -6.98
CA SER A 44 1.74 -0.46 -8.10
C SER A 44 2.89 -1.47 -8.08
N VAL A 45 4.12 -1.02 -7.83
CA VAL A 45 5.30 -1.90 -7.74
C VAL A 45 5.19 -2.83 -6.52
N GLY A 46 4.72 -2.32 -5.38
CA GLY A 46 4.48 -3.11 -4.19
C GLY A 46 3.44 -4.21 -4.43
N ARG A 47 2.32 -3.88 -5.09
CA ARG A 47 1.30 -4.86 -5.48
C ARG A 47 1.87 -5.91 -6.41
N GLN A 48 2.64 -5.52 -7.43
CA GLN A 48 3.29 -6.46 -8.35
C GLN A 48 4.23 -7.42 -7.60
N LYS A 49 5.12 -6.89 -6.75
CA LYS A 49 6.05 -7.71 -5.95
C LYS A 49 5.33 -8.66 -4.98
N LEU A 50 4.21 -8.23 -4.43
CA LEU A 50 3.38 -9.07 -3.55
C LEU A 50 2.70 -10.18 -4.36
N SER A 51 2.15 -9.84 -5.54
CA SER A 51 1.61 -10.83 -6.47
C SER A 51 2.67 -11.83 -6.92
N ASP A 52 3.90 -11.39 -7.24
CA ASP A 52 4.99 -12.27 -7.64
C ASP A 52 5.38 -13.25 -6.51
N LYS A 53 5.31 -12.81 -5.24
CA LYS A 53 5.59 -13.64 -4.06
C LYS A 53 4.47 -14.60 -3.70
N LEU A 54 3.22 -14.20 -3.91
CA LEU A 54 2.04 -15.01 -3.64
C LEU A 54 1.62 -15.89 -4.83
N SER A 55 2.18 -15.66 -6.01
CA SER A 55 1.87 -16.44 -7.19
C SER A 55 2.34 -17.87 -7.01
N THR A 56 1.38 -18.79 -6.98
CA THR A 56 1.60 -20.25 -7.00
C THR A 56 2.08 -20.75 -8.37
N GLN A 57 2.12 -19.88 -9.39
CA GLN A 57 2.63 -20.26 -10.71
C GLN A 57 4.15 -20.38 -10.65
N PRO A 58 4.72 -21.56 -10.95
CA PRO A 58 6.15 -21.75 -10.89
C PRO A 58 6.81 -20.92 -11.99
N LYS A 59 7.79 -20.10 -11.59
CA LYS A 59 8.53 -19.21 -12.49
C LYS A 59 9.15 -20.04 -13.61
N LEU A 60 8.76 -19.78 -14.85
CA LEU A 60 9.31 -20.48 -16.01
C LEU A 60 10.70 -19.89 -16.29
N GLU A 61 11.71 -20.75 -16.25
CA GLU A 61 13.05 -20.42 -16.72
C GLU A 61 13.30 -21.13 -18.06
N PRO A 62 13.95 -20.48 -19.03
CA PRO A 62 14.28 -21.12 -20.29
C PRO A 62 15.23 -22.29 -20.01
N MET A 63 14.77 -23.52 -20.27
CA MET A 63 15.68 -24.66 -20.29
C MET A 63 16.54 -24.62 -21.53
N LYS A 64 17.66 -25.33 -21.42
CA LYS A 64 18.64 -25.62 -22.46
C LYS A 64 17.95 -25.80 -23.83
N PRO A 65 18.43 -25.10 -24.88
CA PRO A 65 17.82 -25.17 -26.20
C PRO A 65 17.81 -26.61 -26.73
N ILE A 66 16.68 -27.04 -27.28
CA ILE A 66 16.55 -28.34 -27.96
C ILE A 66 17.15 -28.23 -29.38
N ASP A 67 17.05 -27.03 -29.99
CA ASP A 67 17.57 -26.68 -31.32
C ASP A 67 17.85 -25.15 -31.38
N GLU A 68 18.58 -24.68 -32.38
CA GLU A 68 19.03 -23.28 -32.55
C GLU A 68 17.87 -22.25 -32.64
N ARG A 69 16.65 -22.71 -32.87
CA ARG A 69 15.44 -21.87 -33.05
C ARG A 69 14.34 -22.06 -32.01
N THR A 70 14.43 -23.05 -31.11
CA THR A 70 13.32 -23.41 -30.21
C THR A 70 13.77 -23.52 -28.76
N THR A 71 13.28 -22.60 -27.93
CA THR A 71 13.47 -22.62 -26.48
C THR A 71 12.22 -23.15 -25.79
N VAL A 72 12.40 -24.14 -24.91
CA VAL A 72 11.30 -24.68 -24.08
C VAL A 72 11.37 -24.04 -22.70
N LEU A 73 10.26 -23.44 -22.28
CA LEU A 73 10.09 -22.82 -20.96
C LEU A 73 9.65 -23.88 -19.96
N VAL A 74 10.42 -24.09 -18.90
CA VAL A 74 10.19 -25.17 -17.92
C VAL A 74 10.19 -24.57 -16.51
N PRO A 75 9.36 -25.05 -15.58
CA PRO A 75 9.27 -24.41 -14.27
C PRO A 75 10.55 -24.63 -13.43
N GLN A 76 10.97 -23.59 -12.69
CA GLN A 76 12.26 -23.52 -11.98
C GLN A 76 12.52 -24.68 -11.01
N ASN A 77 11.47 -25.29 -10.44
CA ASN A 77 11.60 -26.44 -9.54
C ASN A 77 12.11 -27.72 -10.24
N GLN A 78 12.07 -27.78 -11.57
CA GLN A 78 12.54 -28.91 -12.39
C GLN A 78 14.01 -28.77 -12.82
N LEU A 79 14.62 -27.59 -12.68
CA LEU A 79 16.01 -27.32 -13.10
C LEU A 79 17.08 -27.82 -12.11
N ARG A 80 16.69 -28.19 -10.88
CA ARG A 80 17.61 -28.50 -9.77
C ARG A 80 17.71 -30.01 -9.47
N ARG A 81 17.76 -30.85 -10.52
CA ARG A 81 18.00 -32.29 -10.41
C ARG A 81 19.38 -32.66 -10.96
#